data_AF-A0AA51QXW4-F1
#
_entry.id   AF-A0AA51QXW4-F1
#
_cell.length_a   1.000
_cell.length_b   1.000
_cell.length_c   1.000
_cell.angle_alpha   90.00
_cell.angle_beta   90.00
_cell.angle_gamma   90.00
#
_symmetry.space_group_name_H-M   'P 1'
#
loop_
_entity.id
_entity.type
_entity.pdbx_description
1 polymer ?
#
loop_
_entity_poly.entity_id
_entity_poly.type
_entity_poly.pdbx_seq_one_letter_code
_entity_poly.pdbx_strand_id
1 'polypeptide(L)'
;MTEQQAERLVRLRWACRRTLQVLDQPLGRFLQDCFQTLDMGEQFAFERLLKSKDQEILDWLIGNRQPRDTGMCAIIEKVRQHHDNTAGE
;
A
#
# COMPACT_ATOMS: atom_id res chain seq x y z
N MET A 1 -4.92 12.79 20.49
CA MET A 1 -4.43 11.53 19.91
C MET A 1 -5.33 11.19 18.71
N THR A 2 -5.09 11.64 17.47
CA THR A 2 -4.08 12.59 16.93
C THR A 2 -4.56 13.05 15.55
N GLU A 3 -4.88 14.34 15.36
CA GLU A 3 -5.21 14.92 14.03
C GLU A 3 -4.18 14.56 12.94
N GLN A 4 -2.91 14.46 13.33
CA GLN A 4 -1.78 14.05 12.49
C GLN A 4 -1.98 12.68 11.80
N GLN A 5 -2.65 11.74 12.47
CA GLN A 5 -2.85 10.38 11.96
C GLN A 5 -3.99 10.36 10.93
N ALA A 6 -5.03 11.17 11.15
CA ALA A 6 -6.12 11.37 10.20
C ALA A 6 -5.62 12.08 8.93
N GLU A 7 -4.77 13.10 9.04
CA GLU A 7 -4.17 13.75 7.88
C GLU A 7 -3.33 12.78 7.03
N ARG A 8 -2.54 11.90 7.67
CA ARG A 8 -1.81 10.84 6.96
C ARG A 8 -2.74 9.90 6.22
N LEU A 9 -3.76 9.38 6.89
CA LEU A 9 -4.76 8.49 6.26
C LEU A 9 -5.45 9.15 5.06
N VAL A 10 -5.81 10.43 5.19
CA VAL A 10 -6.40 11.20 4.09
C VAL A 10 -5.41 11.30 2.93
N ARG A 11 -4.16 11.72 3.16
CA ARG A 11 -3.13 11.83 2.12
C ARG A 11 -2.89 10.50 1.41
N LEU A 12 -2.83 9.40 2.15
CA LEU A 12 -2.64 8.06 1.59
C LEU A 12 -3.86 7.58 0.82
N ARG A 13 -5.07 7.87 1.30
CA ARG A 13 -6.32 7.60 0.57
C ARG A 13 -6.36 8.36 -0.75
N TRP A 14 -5.92 9.62 -0.78
CA TRP A 14 -5.79 10.39 -2.02
C TRP A 14 -4.70 9.82 -2.94
N ALA A 15 -3.58 9.39 -2.39
CA ALA A 15 -2.50 8.76 -3.16
C ALA A 15 -2.90 7.38 -3.72
N CYS A 16 -3.86 6.69 -3.09
CA CYS A 16 -4.46 5.44 -3.58
C CYS A 16 -5.46 5.69 -4.71
N ARG A 17 -6.11 6.86 -4.73
CA ARG A 17 -7.14 7.26 -5.69
C ARG A 17 -6.52 7.62 -7.04
N ARG A 18 -5.95 6.63 -7.71
CA ARG A 18 -5.23 6.76 -8.98
C ARG A 18 -6.06 6.26 -10.15
N THR A 19 -5.60 6.52 -11.37
CA THR A 19 -6.27 6.15 -12.62
C THR A 19 -6.44 4.63 -12.78
N LEU A 20 -5.63 3.81 -12.10
CA LEU A 20 -5.69 2.36 -12.16
C LEU A 20 -6.55 1.77 -11.02
N GLN A 21 -7.79 1.38 -11.33
CA GLN A 21 -8.68 0.70 -10.37
C GLN A 21 -8.11 -0.60 -9.81
N VAL A 22 -7.27 -1.30 -10.59
CA VAL A 22 -6.61 -2.54 -10.16
C VAL A 22 -5.67 -2.32 -8.96
N LEU A 23 -5.16 -1.10 -8.77
CA LEU A 23 -4.38 -0.72 -7.61
C LEU A 23 -5.26 -0.20 -6.47
N ASP A 24 -6.34 0.51 -6.81
CA ASP A 24 -7.24 1.14 -5.83
C ASP A 24 -7.88 0.13 -4.87
N GLN A 25 -8.38 -1.01 -5.38
CA GLN A 25 -9.01 -2.04 -4.55
C GLN A 25 -8.05 -2.69 -3.54
N PRO A 26 -6.88 -3.25 -3.94
CA PRO A 26 -5.96 -3.87 -2.99
C PRO A 26 -5.30 -2.84 -2.06
N LEU A 27 -4.88 -1.67 -2.56
CA LEU A 27 -4.26 -0.63 -1.73
C LEU A 27 -5.27 -0.02 -0.76
N GLY A 28 -6.50 0.22 -1.20
CA GLY A 28 -7.56 0.81 -0.37
C GLY A 28 -8.00 -0.12 0.75
N ARG A 29 -8.17 -1.42 0.45
CA ARG A 29 -8.50 -2.45 1.45
C ARG A 29 -7.35 -2.62 2.45
N PHE A 30 -6.12 -2.74 1.95
CA PHE A 30 -4.93 -2.81 2.78
C PHE A 30 -4.73 -1.58 3.66
N LEU A 31 -4.96 -0.38 3.13
CA LEU A 31 -4.88 0.86 3.90
C LEU A 31 -5.90 0.90 5.03
N GLN A 32 -7.09 0.34 4.85
CA GLN A 32 -8.12 0.39 5.87
C GLN A 32 -7.90 -0.67 6.96
N ASP A 33 -7.49 -1.88 6.56
CA ASP A 33 -7.37 -3.03 7.46
C ASP A 33 -5.98 -3.15 8.10
N CYS A 34 -4.93 -2.97 7.29
CA CYS A 34 -3.54 -3.14 7.71
C CYS A 34 -2.92 -1.85 8.23
N PHE A 35 -3.17 -0.67 7.65
CA PHE A 35 -2.42 0.55 8.02
C PHE A 35 -2.52 0.91 9.51
N GLN A 36 -3.65 0.63 10.16
CA GLN A 36 -3.86 0.84 11.59
C GLN A 36 -3.05 -0.11 12.49
N THR A 37 -2.64 -1.27 11.95
CA THR A 37 -1.85 -2.29 12.66
C THR A 37 -0.36 -2.24 12.30
N LEU A 38 0.02 -1.48 11.27
CA LEU A 38 1.40 -1.27 10.85
C LEU A 38 2.19 -0.42 11.84
N ASP A 39 3.45 -0.78 12.04
CA ASP A 39 4.40 0.04 12.79
C ASP A 39 4.79 1.31 11.99
N MET A 40 5.37 2.30 12.66
CA MET A 40 5.83 3.56 12.05
C MET A 40 6.76 3.30 10.85
N GLY A 41 7.62 2.29 10.93
CA GLY A 41 8.53 1.93 9.82
C GLY A 41 7.79 1.42 8.58
N GLU A 42 6.78 0.59 8.79
CA GLU A 42 5.96 0.02 7.70
C GLU A 42 5.03 1.08 7.09
N GLN A 43 4.45 1.94 7.92
CA GLN A 43 3.68 3.09 7.45
C GLN A 43 4.54 3.96 6.52
N PHE A 44 5.78 4.26 6.91
CA PHE A 44 6.70 5.05 6.09
C PHE A 44 7.08 4.35 4.78
N ALA A 45 7.30 3.03 4.81
CA ALA A 45 7.53 2.25 3.60
C ALA A 45 6.33 2.32 2.64
N PHE A 46 5.11 2.24 3.17
CA PHE A 46 3.87 2.38 2.40
C PHE A 46 3.71 3.79 1.82
N GLU A 47 4.00 4.85 2.58
CA GLU A 47 3.97 6.22 2.06
C GLU A 47 4.98 6.40 0.90
N ARG A 48 6.19 5.83 1.02
CA ARG A 48 7.18 5.89 -0.06
C ARG A 48 6.75 5.10 -1.28
N LEU A 49 6.09 3.95 -1.09
CA LEU A 49 5.52 3.17 -2.20
C LEU A 49 4.48 3.99 -2.95
N LEU A 50 3.56 4.66 -2.24
CA LEU A 50 2.54 5.52 -2.85
C LEU A 50 3.12 6.75 -3.56
N LYS A 51 4.32 7.21 -3.20
CA LYS A 51 5.06 8.23 -3.95
C LYS A 51 5.60 7.75 -5.31
N SER A 52 5.72 6.44 -5.54
CA SER A 52 6.19 5.88 -6.81
C SER A 52 5.10 5.94 -7.89
N LYS A 53 5.48 5.74 -9.15
CA LYS A 53 4.54 5.76 -10.28
C LYS A 53 3.61 4.54 -10.24
N ASP A 54 2.39 4.72 -10.73
CA ASP A 54 1.35 3.68 -10.84
C ASP A 54 1.87 2.40 -11.47
N GLN A 55 2.56 2.54 -12.61
CA GLN A 55 3.13 1.41 -13.31
C GLN A 55 4.17 0.66 -12.48
N GLU A 56 4.99 1.36 -11.70
CA GLU A 56 6.00 0.68 -10.87
C GLU A 56 5.36 -0.07 -9.70
N ILE A 57 4.33 0.52 -9.07
CA ILE A 57 3.59 -0.16 -8.01
C ILE A 57 2.90 -1.40 -8.55
N LEU A 58 2.27 -1.30 -9.73
CA LEU A 58 1.67 -2.44 -10.41
C LEU A 58 2.72 -3.53 -10.67
N ASP A 59 3.87 -3.14 -11.22
CA ASP A 59 4.98 -4.04 -11.54
C ASP A 59 5.47 -4.79 -10.29
N TRP A 60 5.55 -4.11 -9.15
CA TRP A 60 5.89 -4.72 -7.87
C TRP A 60 4.80 -5.64 -7.33
N LEU A 61 3.54 -5.24 -7.46
CA LEU A 61 2.39 -6.00 -6.98
C LEU A 61 2.21 -7.32 -7.74
N ILE A 62 2.45 -7.31 -9.05
CA ILE A 62 2.43 -8.53 -9.89
C ILE A 62 3.74 -9.34 -9.81
N GLY A 63 4.77 -8.81 -9.13
CA GLY A 63 6.08 -9.45 -8.99
C GLY A 63 6.98 -9.36 -10.22
N ASN A 64 6.71 -8.45 -11.16
CA ASN A 64 7.55 -8.21 -12.34
C ASN A 64 8.81 -7.40 -12.01
N ARG A 65 8.79 -6.59 -10.93
CA ARG A 65 9.97 -5.91 -10.38
C ARG A 65 9.98 -6.02 -8.86
N GLN A 66 11.14 -5.82 -8.26
CA GLN A 66 11.30 -5.72 -6.81
C GLN A 66 11.80 -4.32 -6.43
N PRO A 67 11.26 -3.71 -5.36
CA PRO A 67 11.80 -2.48 -4.83
C PRO A 67 13.20 -2.74 -4.26
N ARG A 68 14.07 -1.74 -4.35
CA ARG A 68 15.44 -1.83 -3.78
C ARG A 68 15.46 -1.72 -2.25
N ASP A 69 14.36 -1.26 -1.66
CA ASP A 69 14.20 -1.03 -0.24
C ASP A 69 13.50 -2.22 0.42
N THR A 70 14.12 -2.80 1.44
CA THR A 70 13.60 -3.97 2.15
C THR A 70 12.25 -3.69 2.82
N GLY A 71 12.02 -2.46 3.30
CA GLY A 71 10.76 -2.07 3.90
C GLY A 71 9.63 -2.02 2.88
N MET A 72 9.91 -1.50 1.66
CA MET A 72 8.95 -1.57 0.55
C MET A 72 8.68 -3.01 0.12
N CYS A 73 9.71 -3.86 0.08
CA CYS A 73 9.53 -5.27 -0.29
C CYS A 73 8.55 -5.95 0.67
N ALA A 74 8.79 -5.81 1.99
CA ALA A 74 7.92 -6.38 3.01
C ALA A 74 6.47 -5.87 2.91
N ILE A 75 6.26 -4.58 2.64
CA ILE A 75 4.89 -4.04 2.54
C ILE A 75 4.17 -4.52 1.28
N ILE A 76 4.89 -4.62 0.15
CA ILE A 76 4.34 -5.15 -1.10
C ILE A 76 3.92 -6.60 -0.93
N GLU A 77 4.75 -7.40 -0.28
CA GLU A 77 4.40 -8.79 0.01
C GLU A 77 3.17 -8.88 0.92
N LYS A 78 3.08 -8.06 1.98
CA LYS A 78 1.89 -7.99 2.83
C LYS A 78 0.63 -7.62 2.04
N VAL A 79 0.70 -6.63 1.15
CA VAL A 79 -0.43 -6.23 0.30
C VAL A 79 -0.85 -7.39 -0.62
N ARG A 80 0.10 -8.09 -1.24
CA ARG A 80 -0.16 -9.25 -2.11
C ARG A 80 -0.83 -10.39 -1.35
N GLN A 81 -0.31 -10.73 -0.16
CA GLN A 81 -0.85 -11.78 0.70
C GLN A 81 -2.29 -11.45 1.15
N HIS A 82 -2.55 -10.20 1.53
CA HIS A 82 -3.89 -9.76 1.93
C HIS A 82 -4.87 -9.78 0.75
N HIS A 83 -4.45 -9.39 -0.45
CA HIS A 83 -5.26 -9.45 -1.66
C HIS A 83 -5.62 -10.90 -2.05
N ASP A 84 -4.62 -11.79 -2.09
CA ASP A 84 -4.80 -13.22 -2.43
C ASP A 84 -5.81 -13.89 -1.50
N ASN A 85 -5.69 -13.64 -0.19
CA ASN A 85 -6.60 -14.20 0.82
C ASN A 85 -8.06 -13.72 0.68
N THR A 86 -8.30 -12.63 -0.05
CA THR A 86 -9.66 -12.13 -0.32
C THR A 86 -10.24 -12.49 -1.68
N ALA A 87 -9.46 -13.18 -2.54
CA ALA A 87 -9.94 -13.70 -3.83
C ALA A 87 -10.49 -15.14 -3.73
N GLY A 88 -10.51 -15.72 -2.54
CA GLY A 88 -10.91 -17.11 -2.27
C GLY A 88 -12.28 -17.32 -1.62
N GLU A 89 -13.13 -16.29 -1.48
CA GLU A 89 -14.50 -16.40 -0.93
C GLU A 89 -15.58 -16.05 -1.96
#